data_AF-A0A3C1H5G5-F1
#
_entry.id   AF-A0A3C1H5G5-F1
#
_cell.length_a   1.000
_cell.length_b   1.000
_cell.length_c   1.000
_cell.angle_alpha   90.00
_cell.angle_beta   90.00
_cell.angle_gamma   90.00
#
_symmetry.space_group_name_H-M   'P 1'
#
loop_
_entity.id
_entity.type
_entity.pdbx_description
1 polymer ?
#
loop_
_entity_poly.entity_id
_entity_poly.type
_entity_poly.pdbx_seq_one_letter_code
_entity_poly.pdbx_strand_id
1 'polypeptide(L)'
;IRVLTERVLEQTIAYALFIVLILMHSGMEIGTLLGGDAFTGKVLRQMAPVVPLIYLEIIMEGILRGLGKHNFSTVNYLAEYLVRISVLLICVPLFGFYGIAASYMACNLTGNAVRLYFVLRQTELKPVWRRIIIRPVFALVISWQGCTLGQHFLARFHLHPLAETVIYLVCCGGMYYGLLRLLNRRGDSAGSAGLPAANEAKQKPQTAV
;
A
#
# COMPACT_ATOMS: atom_id res chain seq x y z
N ILE A 1 -19.99 -0.65 7.78
CA ILE A 1 -19.23 -1.27 6.65
C ILE A 1 -18.36 -0.23 5.93
N ARG A 2 -18.91 0.85 5.35
CA ARG A 2 -18.12 1.85 4.60
C ARG A 2 -16.90 2.42 5.35
N VAL A 3 -17.11 2.91 6.58
CA VAL A 3 -16.03 3.47 7.42
C VAL A 3 -14.93 2.43 7.72
N LEU A 4 -15.31 1.17 7.92
CA LEU A 4 -14.37 0.08 8.16
C LEU A 4 -13.54 -0.19 6.90
N THR A 5 -14.19 -0.30 5.74
CA THR A 5 -13.51 -0.52 4.46
C THR A 5 -12.52 0.60 4.14
N GLU A 6 -12.89 1.87 4.36
CA GLU A 6 -11.96 3.00 4.17
C GLU A 6 -10.75 2.94 5.10
N ARG A 7 -10.95 2.63 6.38
CA ARG A 7 -9.84 2.54 7.35
C ARG A 7 -8.89 1.40 7.02
N VAL A 8 -9.44 0.25 6.63
CA VAL A 8 -8.63 -0.91 6.23
C VAL A 8 -7.82 -0.58 4.96
N LEU A 9 -8.44 0.03 3.95
CA LEU A 9 -7.72 0.46 2.73
C LEU A 9 -6.61 1.48 3.03
N GLU A 10 -6.89 2.48 3.86
CA GLU A 10 -5.90 3.48 4.28
C GLU A 10 -4.71 2.86 5.02
N GLN A 11 -4.98 1.97 5.99
CA GLN A 11 -3.93 1.26 6.72
C GLN A 11 -3.12 0.36 5.79
N THR A 12 -3.79 -0.35 4.88
CA THR A 12 -3.16 -1.26 3.92
C THR A 12 -2.17 -0.52 3.03
N ILE A 13 -2.57 0.61 2.45
CA ILE A 13 -1.68 1.40 1.59
C ILE A 13 -0.52 1.97 2.40
N ALA A 14 -0.77 2.43 3.63
CA ALA A 14 0.30 2.92 4.50
C ALA A 14 1.34 1.83 4.81
N TYR A 15 0.90 0.63 5.19
CA TYR A 15 1.80 -0.50 5.42
C TYR A 15 2.53 -0.92 4.16
N ALA A 16 1.83 -1.00 3.02
CA ALA A 16 2.46 -1.41 1.78
C ALA A 16 3.52 -0.40 1.32
N LEU A 17 3.24 0.90 1.42
CA LEU A 17 4.22 1.95 1.10
C LEU A 17 5.42 1.93 2.04
N PHE A 18 5.23 1.57 3.32
CA PHE A 18 6.36 1.33 4.22
C PHE A 18 7.26 0.18 3.74
N ILE A 19 6.67 -0.92 3.25
CA ILE A 19 7.46 -2.02 2.65
C ILE A 19 8.16 -1.56 1.36
N VAL A 20 7.50 -0.74 0.53
CA VAL A 20 8.14 -0.14 -0.66
C VAL A 20 9.38 0.66 -0.27
N LEU A 21 9.28 1.49 0.77
CA LEU A 21 10.39 2.31 1.27
C LEU A 21 11.60 1.44 1.66
N ILE A 22 11.36 0.33 2.37
CA ILE A 22 12.39 -0.62 2.78
C ILE A 22 13.03 -1.29 1.56
N LEU A 23 12.22 -1.84 0.65
CA LEU A 23 12.70 -2.59 -0.51
C LEU A 23 13.38 -1.69 -1.55
N MET A 24 12.92 -0.45 -1.71
CA MET A 24 13.55 0.51 -2.62
C MET A 24 14.93 0.94 -2.13
N HIS A 25 15.16 1.01 -0.81
CA HIS A 25 16.45 1.37 -0.25
C HIS A 25 17.37 0.14 -0.12
N SER A 26 16.92 -0.85 0.63
CA SER A 26 17.73 -1.98 1.07
C SER A 26 17.53 -3.23 0.21
N GLY A 27 16.76 -3.16 -0.88
CA GLY A 27 16.45 -4.31 -1.73
C GLY A 27 17.69 -5.01 -2.31
N MET A 28 18.77 -4.26 -2.56
CA MET A 28 20.03 -4.83 -3.00
C MET A 28 20.66 -5.72 -1.93
N GLU A 29 20.79 -5.20 -0.72
CA GLU A 29 21.38 -5.91 0.43
C GLU A 29 20.52 -7.10 0.85
N ILE A 30 19.20 -6.91 0.91
CA ILE A 30 18.25 -7.98 1.21
C ILE A 30 18.39 -9.12 0.20
N GLY A 31 18.51 -8.79 -1.10
CA GLY A 31 18.73 -9.79 -2.15
C GLY A 31 20.01 -10.59 -1.96
N THR A 32 21.11 -9.94 -1.58
CA THR A 32 22.39 -10.61 -1.31
C THR A 32 22.38 -11.41 0.00
N LEU A 33 21.71 -10.90 1.03
CA LEU A 33 21.58 -11.58 2.34
C LEU A 33 20.76 -12.86 2.24
N LEU A 34 19.80 -12.90 1.32
CA LEU A 34 19.00 -14.10 1.03
C LEU A 34 19.77 -15.16 0.23
N GLY A 35 21.08 -14.99 0.03
CA GLY A 35 21.92 -15.90 -0.75
C GLY A 35 21.82 -15.69 -2.26
N GLY A 36 21.17 -14.60 -2.70
CA GLY A 36 21.11 -14.20 -4.10
C GLY A 36 22.35 -13.42 -4.53
N ASP A 37 22.43 -13.17 -5.83
CA ASP A 37 23.44 -12.31 -6.45
C ASP A 37 22.95 -10.85 -6.58
N ALA A 38 23.81 -9.98 -7.14
CA ALA A 38 23.45 -8.58 -7.39
C ALA A 38 22.22 -8.44 -8.31
N PHE A 39 21.99 -9.40 -9.20
CA PHE A 39 20.80 -9.45 -10.03
C PHE A 39 19.53 -9.64 -9.20
N THR A 40 19.54 -10.58 -8.26
CA THR A 40 18.42 -10.82 -7.33
C THR A 40 18.03 -9.56 -6.57
N GLY A 41 19.02 -8.85 -6.02
CA GLY A 41 18.78 -7.57 -5.34
C GLY A 41 18.21 -6.48 -6.25
N LYS A 42 18.68 -6.41 -7.50
CA LYS A 42 18.19 -5.45 -8.50
C LYS A 42 16.73 -5.72 -8.87
N VAL A 43 16.37 -6.99 -9.07
CA VAL A 43 15.01 -7.42 -9.36
C VAL A 43 14.09 -7.11 -8.18
N LEU A 44 14.51 -7.40 -6.95
CA LEU A 44 13.73 -7.11 -5.75
C LEU A 44 13.42 -5.61 -5.62
N ARG A 45 14.42 -4.76 -5.86
CA ARG A 45 14.25 -3.30 -5.88
C ARG A 45 13.30 -2.83 -6.99
N GLN A 46 13.39 -3.43 -8.17
CA GLN A 46 12.52 -3.10 -9.31
C GLN A 46 11.08 -3.55 -9.10
N MET A 47 10.86 -4.63 -8.34
CA MET A 47 9.53 -5.17 -8.02
C MET A 47 8.87 -4.47 -6.83
N ALA A 48 9.61 -3.69 -6.04
CA ALA A 48 9.08 -2.96 -4.88
C ALA A 48 7.79 -2.16 -5.18
N PRO A 49 7.64 -1.44 -6.30
CA PRO A 49 6.42 -0.68 -6.61
C PRO A 49 5.16 -1.54 -6.78
N VAL A 50 5.28 -2.86 -6.93
CA VAL A 50 4.15 -3.78 -7.07
C VAL A 50 3.54 -4.13 -5.71
N VAL A 51 4.30 -3.99 -4.62
CA VAL A 51 3.85 -4.38 -3.26
C VAL A 51 2.52 -3.72 -2.84
N PRO A 52 2.26 -2.42 -3.08
CA PRO A 52 0.97 -1.81 -2.81
C PRO A 52 -0.18 -2.44 -3.57
N LEU A 53 0.05 -2.88 -4.82
CA LEU A 53 -0.97 -3.55 -5.62
C LEU A 53 -1.29 -4.94 -5.05
N ILE A 54 -0.28 -5.70 -4.62
CA ILE A 54 -0.49 -7.03 -4.01
C ILE A 54 -1.32 -6.91 -2.73
N TYR A 55 -0.96 -5.96 -1.87
CA TYR A 55 -1.68 -5.74 -0.61
C TYR A 55 -3.11 -5.28 -0.84
N LEU A 56 -3.31 -4.41 -1.84
CA LEU A 56 -4.64 -3.97 -2.24
C LEU A 56 -5.47 -5.15 -2.76
N GLU A 57 -4.89 -6.05 -3.57
CA GLU A 57 -5.55 -7.23 -4.11
C GLU A 57 -6.13 -8.10 -2.99
N ILE A 58 -5.28 -8.46 -2.02
CA ILE A 58 -5.62 -9.32 -0.88
C ILE A 58 -6.76 -8.71 -0.07
N ILE A 59 -6.69 -7.40 0.22
CA ILE A 59 -7.68 -6.72 1.05
C ILE A 59 -9.00 -6.53 0.33
N MET A 60 -8.98 -6.15 -0.95
CA MET A 60 -10.19 -6.05 -1.78
C MET A 60 -10.89 -7.40 -1.92
N GLU A 61 -10.12 -8.48 -2.05
CA GLU A 61 -10.65 -9.84 -2.06
C GLU A 61 -11.29 -10.21 -0.72
N GLY A 62 -10.63 -9.89 0.40
CA GLY A 62 -11.19 -10.07 1.73
C GLY A 62 -12.52 -9.32 1.90
N ILE A 63 -12.62 -8.08 1.39
CA ILE A 63 -13.86 -7.29 1.41
C ILE A 63 -14.96 -7.98 0.58
N LEU A 64 -14.67 -8.41 -0.65
CA LEU A 64 -15.65 -9.10 -1.51
C LEU A 64 -16.16 -10.39 -0.87
N ARG A 65 -15.25 -11.19 -0.30
CA ARG A 65 -15.60 -12.43 0.41
C ARG A 65 -16.45 -12.13 1.65
N GLY A 66 -16.11 -11.09 2.41
CA GLY A 66 -16.88 -10.63 3.58
C GLY A 66 -18.28 -10.11 3.24
N LEU A 67 -18.51 -9.65 2.00
CA LEU A 67 -19.83 -9.22 1.51
C LEU A 67 -20.68 -10.38 0.93
N GLY A 68 -20.22 -11.63 1.05
CA GLY A 68 -20.90 -12.80 0.48
C GLY A 68 -20.77 -12.92 -1.04
N LYS A 69 -19.91 -12.12 -1.69
CA LYS A 69 -19.67 -12.16 -3.15
C LYS A 69 -18.52 -13.11 -3.51
N HIS A 70 -18.46 -14.27 -2.85
CA HIS A 70 -17.38 -15.24 -3.04
C HIS A 70 -17.34 -15.80 -4.48
N ASN A 71 -18.49 -16.12 -5.07
CA ASN A 71 -18.54 -16.65 -6.44
C ASN A 71 -17.93 -15.67 -7.46
N PHE A 72 -18.25 -14.38 -7.34
CA PHE A 72 -17.68 -13.35 -8.20
C PHE A 72 -16.18 -13.19 -7.96
N SER A 73 -15.75 -13.19 -6.69
CA SER A 73 -14.33 -13.14 -6.33
C SER A 73 -13.54 -14.30 -6.96
N THR A 74 -14.09 -15.52 -6.94
CA THR A 74 -13.45 -16.71 -7.49
C THR A 74 -13.32 -16.65 -9.00
N VAL A 75 -14.37 -16.24 -9.72
CA VAL A 75 -14.33 -16.08 -11.19
C VAL A 75 -13.35 -14.97 -11.59
N ASN A 76 -13.35 -13.85 -10.88
CA ASN A 76 -12.41 -12.76 -11.14
C ASN A 76 -10.95 -13.20 -10.89
N TYR A 77 -10.72 -13.98 -9.83
CA TYR A 77 -9.41 -14.56 -9.53
C TYR A 77 -8.98 -15.52 -10.65
N LEU A 78 -9.85 -16.45 -11.05
CA LEU A 78 -9.55 -17.39 -12.13
C LEU A 78 -9.21 -16.66 -13.44
N ALA A 79 -10.01 -15.65 -13.81
CA ALA A 79 -9.75 -14.84 -15.01
C ALA A 79 -8.40 -14.12 -14.93
N GLU A 80 -8.06 -13.55 -13.77
CA GLU A 80 -6.77 -12.89 -13.56
C GLU A 80 -5.60 -13.88 -13.68
N TYR A 81 -5.72 -15.08 -13.11
CA TYR A 81 -4.69 -16.11 -13.23
C TYR A 81 -4.51 -16.60 -14.66
N LEU A 82 -5.61 -16.78 -15.40
CA LEU A 82 -5.54 -17.14 -16.81
C LEU A 82 -4.81 -16.06 -17.62
N VAL A 83 -5.18 -14.79 -17.44
CA VAL A 83 -4.49 -13.66 -18.07
C VAL A 83 -3.01 -13.64 -17.68
N ARG A 84 -2.69 -13.87 -16.39
CA ARG A 84 -1.31 -13.89 -15.88
C ARG A 84 -0.47 -14.97 -16.55
N ILE A 85 -1.00 -16.19 -16.67
CA ILE A 85 -0.32 -17.29 -17.36
C ILE A 85 -0.17 -16.99 -18.85
N SER A 86 -1.21 -16.47 -19.51
CA SER A 86 -1.14 -16.10 -20.93
C SER A 86 -0.08 -15.03 -21.21
N VAL A 87 -0.05 -13.96 -20.43
CA VAL A 87 0.95 -12.89 -20.57
C VAL A 87 2.35 -13.41 -20.25
N LEU A 88 2.49 -14.25 -19.22
CA LEU A 88 3.76 -14.88 -18.89
C LEU A 88 4.32 -15.72 -20.06
N LEU A 89 3.48 -16.56 -20.68
CA LEU A 89 3.87 -17.40 -21.82
C LEU A 89 4.32 -16.59 -23.05
N ILE A 90 3.83 -15.36 -23.21
CA ILE A 90 4.21 -14.47 -24.32
C ILE A 90 5.45 -13.63 -23.94
N CYS A 91 5.50 -13.08 -22.73
CA CYS A 91 6.56 -12.16 -22.32
C CYS A 91 7.88 -12.86 -21.99
N VAL A 92 7.85 -14.08 -21.45
CA VAL A 92 9.08 -14.84 -21.13
C VAL A 92 9.92 -15.18 -22.37
N PRO A 93 9.38 -15.70 -23.48
CA PRO A 93 10.19 -15.96 -24.66
C PRO A 93 10.73 -14.68 -25.32
N LEU A 94 10.05 -13.53 -25.17
CA LEU A 94 10.47 -12.26 -25.77
C LEU A 94 11.53 -11.51 -24.95
N PHE A 95 11.39 -11.49 -23.62
CA PHE A 95 12.19 -10.67 -22.71
C PHE A 95 13.00 -11.47 -21.67
N GLY A 96 12.95 -12.80 -21.74
CA GLY A 96 13.59 -13.70 -20.79
C GLY A 96 13.05 -13.50 -19.37
N PHE A 97 13.95 -13.45 -18.39
CA PHE A 97 13.59 -13.27 -16.98
C PHE A 97 12.83 -11.96 -16.70
N TYR A 98 13.19 -10.87 -17.37
CA TYR A 98 12.46 -9.59 -17.22
C TYR A 98 11.01 -9.69 -17.70
N GLY A 99 10.72 -10.64 -18.60
CA GLY A 99 9.34 -10.97 -19.00
C GLY A 99 8.47 -11.48 -17.86
N ILE A 100 9.06 -12.17 -16.87
CA ILE A 100 8.36 -12.64 -15.66
C ILE A 100 7.94 -11.42 -14.82
N ALA A 101 8.88 -10.53 -14.53
CA ALA A 101 8.63 -9.32 -13.74
C ALA A 101 7.63 -8.37 -14.43
N ALA A 102 7.79 -8.15 -15.75
CA ALA A 102 6.90 -7.30 -16.53
C ALA A 102 5.47 -7.87 -16.60
N SER A 103 5.33 -9.18 -16.84
CA SER A 103 4.04 -9.86 -16.82
C SER A 103 3.36 -9.70 -15.45
N TYR A 104 4.12 -9.92 -14.37
CA TYR A 104 3.61 -9.77 -13.01
C TYR A 104 3.13 -8.33 -12.72
N MET A 105 3.90 -7.32 -13.12
CA MET A 105 3.51 -5.91 -13.01
C MET A 105 2.21 -5.60 -13.77
N ALA A 106 2.15 -6.00 -15.04
CA ALA A 106 1.01 -5.71 -15.91
C ALA A 106 -0.28 -6.37 -15.39
N CYS A 107 -0.20 -7.65 -15.01
CA CYS A 107 -1.35 -8.41 -14.52
C CYS A 107 -1.84 -7.93 -13.15
N ASN A 108 -0.93 -7.58 -12.24
CA ASN A 108 -1.33 -7.02 -10.94
C ASN A 108 -2.00 -5.65 -11.12
N LEU A 109 -1.54 -4.83 -12.05
CA LEU A 109 -2.13 -3.52 -12.30
C LEU A 109 -3.56 -3.65 -12.88
N THR A 110 -3.73 -4.48 -13.91
CA THR A 110 -5.04 -4.68 -14.55
C THR A 110 -6.01 -5.42 -13.64
N GLY A 111 -5.57 -6.49 -12.97
CA GLY A 111 -6.36 -7.26 -12.00
C GLY A 111 -6.83 -6.42 -10.82
N ASN A 112 -5.95 -5.60 -10.24
CA ASN A 112 -6.33 -4.67 -9.17
C ASN A 112 -7.31 -3.60 -9.66
N ALA A 113 -7.16 -3.08 -10.88
CA ALA A 113 -8.08 -2.07 -11.40
C ALA A 113 -9.51 -2.60 -11.53
N VAL A 114 -9.69 -3.81 -12.08
CA VAL A 114 -11.00 -4.47 -12.19
C VAL A 114 -11.59 -4.72 -10.79
N ARG A 115 -10.78 -5.26 -9.89
CA ARG A 115 -11.22 -5.60 -8.54
C ARG A 115 -11.61 -4.36 -7.73
N LEU A 116 -10.84 -3.28 -7.85
CA LEU A 116 -11.14 -1.97 -7.25
C LEU A 116 -12.45 -1.39 -7.80
N TYR A 117 -12.66 -1.44 -9.12
CA TYR A 117 -13.92 -1.01 -9.73
C TYR A 117 -15.12 -1.78 -9.15
N PHE A 118 -15.02 -3.10 -9.01
CA PHE A 118 -16.08 -3.91 -8.41
C PHE A 118 -16.31 -3.60 -6.93
N VAL A 119 -15.25 -3.44 -6.13
CA VAL A 119 -15.38 -3.02 -4.73
C VAL A 119 -16.13 -1.70 -4.65
N LEU A 120 -15.73 -0.69 -5.42
CA LEU A 120 -16.36 0.63 -5.41
C LEU A 120 -17.83 0.58 -5.83
N ARG A 121 -18.16 -0.22 -6.84
CA ARG A 121 -19.54 -0.42 -7.30
C ARG A 121 -20.41 -1.13 -6.26
N GLN A 122 -19.89 -2.14 -5.58
CA GLN A 122 -20.67 -2.96 -4.62
C GLN A 122 -20.80 -2.30 -3.24
N THR A 123 -19.80 -1.51 -2.83
CA THR A 123 -19.80 -0.83 -1.52
C THR A 123 -20.34 0.60 -1.59
N GLU A 124 -20.56 1.11 -2.80
CA GLU A 124 -20.91 2.51 -3.10
C GLU A 124 -19.99 3.52 -2.40
N LEU A 125 -18.74 3.12 -2.13
CA LEU A 125 -17.78 3.99 -1.48
C LEU A 125 -17.51 5.21 -2.35
N LYS A 126 -17.49 6.38 -1.72
CA LYS A 126 -16.87 7.59 -2.29
C LYS A 126 -15.47 7.67 -1.68
N PRO A 127 -14.48 6.95 -2.22
CA PRO A 127 -13.14 6.89 -1.65
C PRO A 127 -12.60 8.30 -1.47
N VAL A 128 -12.22 8.64 -0.24
CA VAL A 128 -11.49 9.87 0.04
C VAL A 128 -10.04 9.66 -0.40
N TRP A 129 -9.80 9.70 -1.71
CA TRP A 129 -8.49 9.44 -2.35
C TRP A 129 -7.37 10.27 -1.73
N ARG A 130 -7.68 11.49 -1.27
CA ARG A 130 -6.75 12.36 -0.54
C ARG A 130 -6.23 11.73 0.75
N ARG A 131 -7.07 11.03 1.49
CA ARG A 131 -6.69 10.39 2.75
C ARG A 131 -5.99 9.05 2.52
N ILE A 132 -6.50 8.28 1.57
CA ILE A 132 -6.05 6.91 1.26
C ILE A 132 -4.70 6.89 0.52
N ILE A 133 -4.48 7.81 -0.43
CA ILE A 133 -3.28 7.82 -1.28
C ILE A 133 -2.36 9.01 -0.98
N ILE A 134 -2.88 10.24 -0.96
CA ILE A 134 -2.02 11.44 -0.91
C ILE A 134 -1.23 11.51 0.41
N ARG A 135 -1.86 11.25 1.56
CA ARG A 135 -1.17 11.29 2.86
C ARG A 135 -0.01 10.29 2.98
N PRO A 136 -0.20 8.98 2.75
CA PRO A 136 0.89 8.02 2.92
C PRO A 136 1.95 8.15 1.84
N VAL A 137 1.61 8.60 0.62
CA VAL A 137 2.62 8.93 -0.41
C VAL A 137 3.45 10.15 0.00
N PHE A 138 2.81 11.20 0.52
CA PHE A 138 3.52 12.39 1.00
C PHE A 138 4.46 12.06 2.16
N ALA A 139 3.99 11.26 3.13
CA ALA A 139 4.82 10.77 4.22
C ALA A 139 6.01 9.94 3.71
N LEU A 140 5.79 9.11 2.68
CA LEU A 140 6.85 8.30 2.06
C LEU A 140 7.92 9.17 1.42
N VAL A 141 7.54 10.15 0.59
CA VAL A 141 8.51 11.02 -0.11
C VAL A 141 9.34 11.82 0.89
N ILE A 142 8.71 12.40 1.93
CA ILE A 142 9.43 13.17 2.94
C ILE A 142 10.38 12.28 3.75
N SER A 143 9.96 11.07 4.12
CA SER A 143 10.80 10.13 4.88
C SER A 143 11.99 9.67 4.04
N TRP A 144 11.76 9.36 2.76
CA TRP A 144 12.81 8.99 1.82
C TRP A 144 13.84 10.11 1.64
N GLN A 145 13.39 11.34 1.38
CA GLN A 145 14.29 12.49 1.17
C GLN A 145 15.02 12.87 2.47
N GLY A 146 14.34 12.82 3.62
CA GLY A 146 14.94 13.14 4.92
C GLY A 146 16.02 12.15 5.32
N CYS A 147 15.77 10.86 5.17
CA CYS A 147 16.71 9.82 5.58
C CYS A 147 17.88 9.65 4.61
N THR A 148 17.68 9.85 3.30
CA THR A 148 18.80 9.85 2.32
C THR A 148 19.76 11.02 2.57
N LEU A 149 19.25 12.20 2.93
CA LEU A 149 20.08 13.33 3.34
C LEU A 149 20.85 13.04 4.64
N GLY A 150 20.21 12.39 5.60
CA GLY A 150 20.84 11.96 6.85
C GLY A 150 21.96 10.93 6.64
N GLN A 151 21.77 9.98 5.72
CA GLN A 151 22.81 9.00 5.36
C GLN A 151 24.03 9.65 4.72
N HIS A 152 23.85 10.60 3.81
CA HIS A 152 24.99 11.34 3.24
C HIS A 152 25.83 12.05 4.32
N PHE A 153 25.20 12.44 5.43
CA PHE A 153 25.90 13.02 6.57
C PHE A 153 26.58 11.96 7.45
N LEU A 154 25.92 10.83 7.70
CA LEU A 154 26.43 9.71 8.51
C LEU A 154 27.54 8.89 7.82
N ALA A 155 27.54 8.81 6.48
CA ALA A 155 28.56 8.14 5.70
C ALA A 155 29.98 8.72 5.91
N ARG A 156 30.09 9.93 6.47
CA ARG A 156 31.37 10.52 6.90
C ARG A 156 31.99 9.79 8.10
N PHE A 157 31.20 9.08 8.91
CA PHE A 157 31.65 8.46 10.16
C PHE A 157 32.18 7.03 10.01
N HIS A 158 32.32 6.48 8.79
CA HIS A 158 32.91 5.16 8.52
C HIS A 158 32.36 4.03 9.42
N LEU A 159 31.04 3.95 9.55
CA LEU A 159 30.37 2.86 10.29
C LEU A 159 30.37 1.56 9.47
N HIS A 160 30.19 0.43 10.14
CA HIS A 160 30.03 -0.87 9.47
C HIS A 160 28.75 -0.87 8.62
N PRO A 161 28.76 -1.37 7.37
CA PRO A 161 27.65 -1.21 6.41
C PRO A 161 26.32 -1.76 6.90
N LEU A 162 26.33 -2.88 7.64
CA LEU A 162 25.11 -3.44 8.25
C LEU A 162 24.52 -2.57 9.36
N ALA A 163 25.37 -1.87 10.13
CA ALA A 163 24.90 -0.98 11.19
C ALA A 163 24.25 0.28 10.58
N GLU A 164 24.81 0.80 9.50
CA GLU A 164 24.26 1.94 8.76
C GLU A 164 22.86 1.64 8.22
N THR A 165 22.62 0.44 7.69
CA THR A 165 21.33 0.09 7.08
C THR A 165 20.25 -0.19 8.12
N VAL A 166 20.62 -0.78 9.26
CA VAL A 166 19.71 -0.91 10.41
C VAL A 166 19.32 0.46 10.96
N ILE A 167 20.29 1.36 11.16
CA ILE A 167 20.02 2.73 11.63
C ILE A 167 19.11 3.46 10.65
N TYR A 168 19.37 3.35 9.35
CA TYR A 168 18.50 3.94 8.32
C TYR A 168 17.08 3.39 8.39
N LEU A 169 16.89 2.07 8.47
CA LEU A 169 15.57 1.46 8.52
C LEU A 169 14.77 1.93 9.75
N VAL A 170 15.42 2.02 10.91
CA VAL A 170 14.80 2.49 12.15
C VAL A 170 14.44 3.97 12.06
N CYS A 171 15.37 4.83 11.59
CA CYS A 171 15.12 6.26 11.44
C CYS A 171 14.02 6.54 10.40
N CYS A 172 14.06 5.85 9.25
CA CYS A 172 13.13 6.03 8.15
C CYS A 172 11.74 5.51 8.51
N GLY A 173 11.64 4.37 9.20
CA GLY A 173 10.38 3.87 9.73
C GLY A 173 9.80 4.75 10.84
N GLY A 174 10.65 5.24 11.74
CA GLY A 174 10.24 6.19 12.78
C GLY A 174 9.70 7.50 12.19
N MET A 175 10.40 8.05 11.20
CA MET A 175 9.99 9.28 10.50
C MET A 175 8.70 9.09 9.71
N TYR A 176 8.57 7.98 8.98
CA TYR A 176 7.37 7.62 8.23
C TYR A 176 6.16 7.48 9.15
N TYR A 177 6.29 6.71 10.23
CA TYR A 177 5.22 6.51 11.20
C TYR A 177 4.84 7.82 11.92
N GLY A 178 5.83 8.63 12.30
CA GLY A 178 5.64 9.93 12.94
C GLY A 178 4.87 10.91 12.05
N LEU A 179 5.27 11.04 10.78
CA LEU A 179 4.59 11.88 9.79
C LEU A 179 3.17 11.40 9.52
N LEU A 180 2.98 10.09 9.38
CA LEU A 180 1.66 9.52 9.15
C LEU A 180 0.72 9.75 10.34
N ARG A 181 1.21 9.60 11.58
CA ARG A 181 0.46 9.95 12.79
C ARG A 181 0.10 11.44 12.84
N LEU A 182 1.03 12.32 12.49
CA LEU A 182 0.80 13.77 12.49
C LEU A 182 -0.26 14.17 11.44
N LEU A 183 -0.16 13.61 10.23
CA LEU A 183 -1.12 13.82 9.14
C LEU A 183 -2.51 13.30 9.50
N ASN A 184 -2.59 12.16 10.21
CA ASN A 184 -3.86 11.60 10.67
C ASN A 184 -4.47 12.44 11.81
N ARG A 185 -3.68 12.90 12.78
CA ARG A 185 -4.16 13.83 13.84
C ARG A 185 -4.73 15.12 13.28
N ARG A 186 -4.06 15.74 12.30
CA ARG A 186 -4.57 16.96 11.62
C ARG A 186 -5.82 16.68 10.79
N GLY A 187 -5.89 15.49 10.18
CA GLY A 187 -7.04 15.04 9.42
C GLY A 187 -8.33 14.91 10.25
N ASP A 188 -8.21 14.36 11.45
CA ASP A 188 -9.35 14.18 12.36
C ASP A 188 -9.79 15.52 12.98
N SER A 189 -8.82 16.40 13.28
CA SER A 189 -9.09 17.75 13.84
C SER A 189 -9.78 18.69 12.83
N ALA A 190 -9.45 18.56 11.53
CA ALA A 190 -10.12 19.32 10.47
C ALA A 190 -11.53 18.76 10.13
N GLY A 191 -11.78 17.47 10.41
CA GLY A 191 -13.09 16.84 10.25
C GLY A 191 -14.07 17.19 11.37
N SER A 192 -13.59 17.43 12.59
CA SER A 192 -14.43 17.86 13.73
C SER A 192 -14.76 19.35 13.72
N ALA A 193 -13.97 20.18 13.03
CA ALA A 193 -14.23 21.63 12.90
C ALA A 193 -15.33 21.98 11.89
N GLY A 194 -15.84 20.99 11.14
CA GLY A 194 -16.84 21.16 10.07
C GLY A 194 -18.27 20.73 10.40
N LEU A 195 -18.54 20.25 11.63
CA LEU A 195 -19.92 20.06 12.09
C LEU A 195 -20.27 21.19 13.08
N PRO A 196 -21.09 22.19 12.70
CA PRO A 196 -21.79 22.96 13.72
C PRO A 196 -22.62 21.98 14.56
N ALA A 197 -22.47 22.11 15.87
CA ALA A 197 -23.18 21.33 16.87
C ALA A 197 -24.69 21.36 16.59
N ALA A 198 -25.23 20.26 16.07
CA ALA A 198 -26.65 19.98 16.16
C ALA A 198 -26.92 19.52 17.60
N ASN A 199 -27.01 20.49 18.52
CA ASN A 199 -27.50 20.25 19.85
C ASN A 199 -28.88 20.89 20.01
N GLU A 200 -29.79 20.07 20.52
CA GLU A 200 -30.98 20.45 21.31
C GLU A 200 -32.20 20.99 20.54
N ALA A 201 -33.13 20.07 20.22
CA ALA A 201 -34.45 20.00 20.86
C ALA A 201 -35.47 19.26 19.98
N LYS A 202 -35.80 18.02 20.35
CA LYS A 202 -37.19 17.51 20.50
C LYS A 202 -37.17 16.01 20.76
N GLN A 203 -36.91 15.68 22.02
CA GLN A 203 -37.35 14.42 22.60
C GLN A 203 -38.61 14.75 23.41
N LYS A 204 -39.78 14.32 22.93
CA LYS A 204 -40.96 14.16 23.80
C LYS A 204 -41.51 12.75 23.54
N PRO A 205 -41.66 11.92 24.59
CA PRO A 205 -42.19 10.57 24.45
C PRO A 205 -43.71 10.65 24.30
N GLN A 206 -44.28 9.92 23.35
CA GLN A 206 -45.68 9.52 23.44
C GLN A 206 -45.73 8.10 24.00
N THR A 207 -46.01 8.07 25.29
CA THR A 207 -46.51 6.91 26.04
C THR A 207 -47.86 6.47 25.51
N ALA A 208 -48.07 5.16 25.59
CA ALA A 208 -49.33 4.43 25.44
C ALA A 208 -50.54 5.13 26.08
N VAL A 209 -51.67 5.12 25.35
CA VAL A 209 -52.96 4.48 25.71
C VAL A 209 -53.69 4.18 24.39
#